data_AF-A0A9P7GVB5-F1
#
_entry.id   AF-A0A9P7GVB5-F1
#
_cell.length_a   1.000
_cell.length_b   1.000
_cell.length_c   1.000
_cell.angle_alpha   90.00
_cell.angle_beta   90.00
_cell.angle_gamma   90.00
#
_symmetry.space_group_name_H-M   'P 1'
#
loop_
_entity.id
_entity.type
_entity.pdbx_description
1 polymer ?
#
loop_
_entity_poly.entity_id
_entity_poly.type
_entity_poly.pdbx_seq_one_letter_code
_entity_poly.pdbx_strand_id
1 'polypeptide(L)'
;MAVDEFDPLITSVARQASTGQVLRLPWHTRPIALGSFFNTKTASTSKVDPFSRDSAFDAESVRKSRINFEPFDGDASYKSSESTSSSSSADHLSVGVGVGISCFVVSASVSCQYDRHVMENHDASKTSVMTTYRAGSVTFSRPPKLSEAALQTIKYNGGLSAFKQRWGDYYVAGYRIGGDAGVMMSLGSSSKTVSESVTVCIKVEILFFSFEDSWSKSWSSAESDLRVTLSCFSTVEQAKIQEQRQLGDPKLYSFIQEARGIHNRAQGLVDTIQRKLDQLGVSRDKPVTAEQCVGLCKSGMVVELLLFPVENLRELQYWRTDENVICKVRAGNLVNRLQEEPNNDCRETIFVPSHFFLIRVFHIFIRDSPLEADNVQSITVIHCHCLIIEENLAILRRKVDFLLVQSSLQCNGTGDMA
;
A
#
# COMPACT_ATOMS: atom_id res chain seq x y z
N MET A 1 0.88 31.16 16.38
CA MET A 1 1.27 29.93 15.66
C MET A 1 2.50 29.41 16.36
N ALA A 2 2.33 28.41 17.23
CA ALA A 2 3.47 27.79 17.92
C ALA A 2 4.30 27.05 16.86
N VAL A 3 5.60 27.29 16.87
CA VAL A 3 6.56 26.51 16.10
C VAL A 3 6.45 25.09 16.63
N ASP A 4 5.99 24.17 15.77
CA ASP A 4 5.96 22.73 16.02
C ASP A 4 7.36 22.34 16.49
N GLU A 5 7.51 22.00 17.77
CA GLU A 5 8.78 21.63 18.38
C GLU A 5 9.21 20.30 17.74
N PHE A 6 10.06 20.41 16.72
CA PHE A 6 10.47 19.32 15.87
C PHE A 6 11.33 18.32 16.66
N ASP A 7 10.74 17.19 17.02
CA ASP A 7 11.48 16.06 17.59
C ASP A 7 12.16 15.25 16.45
N PRO A 8 13.50 15.27 16.34
CA PRO A 8 14.23 14.55 15.30
C PRO A 8 14.13 13.03 15.40
N LEU A 9 13.60 12.51 16.53
CA LEU A 9 13.36 11.09 16.77
C LEU A 9 12.05 10.59 16.16
N ILE A 10 11.12 11.50 15.81
CA ILE A 10 9.85 11.14 15.15
C ILE A 10 10.06 11.15 13.63
N THR A 11 9.96 9.98 12.99
CA THR A 11 10.15 9.87 11.53
C THR A 11 8.87 10.30 10.82
N SER A 12 8.94 11.32 9.97
CA SER A 12 7.80 11.70 9.12
C SER A 12 7.72 10.83 7.86
N VAL A 13 6.52 10.69 7.30
CA VAL A 13 6.32 10.00 6.01
C VAL A 13 7.16 10.66 4.91
N ALA A 14 7.23 11.99 4.86
CA ALA A 14 8.09 12.72 3.93
C ALA A 14 9.57 12.39 4.09
N ARG A 15 10.07 12.26 5.32
CA ARG A 15 11.48 11.94 5.58
C ARG A 15 11.82 10.54 5.10
N GLN A 16 10.95 9.56 5.33
CA GLN A 16 11.15 8.21 4.77
C GLN A 16 11.03 8.19 3.25
N ALA A 17 10.08 8.93 2.69
CA ALA A 17 9.93 9.03 1.25
C ALA A 17 11.15 9.67 0.57
N SER A 18 11.83 10.61 1.25
CA SER A 18 13.03 11.26 0.73
C SER A 18 14.20 10.30 0.47
N THR A 19 14.23 9.13 1.11
CA THR A 19 15.26 8.11 0.88
C THR A 19 14.92 7.17 -0.28
N GLY A 20 13.73 7.31 -0.88
CA GLY A 20 13.24 6.44 -1.96
C GLY A 20 12.99 4.99 -1.55
N GLN A 21 12.91 4.71 -0.25
CA GLN A 21 12.67 3.36 0.28
C GLN A 21 11.18 3.01 0.32
N VAL A 22 10.89 1.72 0.49
CA VAL A 22 9.53 1.22 0.75
C VAL A 22 9.01 1.83 2.05
N LEU A 23 7.83 2.43 2.00
CA LEU A 23 7.19 2.97 3.20
C LEU A 23 6.30 1.90 3.83
N ARG A 24 6.35 1.83 5.16
CA ARG A 24 5.45 1.01 5.96
C ARG A 24 4.54 1.95 6.73
N LEU A 25 3.26 1.95 6.36
CA LEU A 25 2.27 2.80 7.01
C LEU A 25 1.39 1.97 7.93
N PRO A 26 1.33 2.24 9.24
CA PRO A 26 0.35 1.65 10.12
C PRO A 26 -1.06 1.84 9.55
N TRP A 27 -1.88 0.80 9.65
CA TRP A 27 -3.21 0.80 9.04
C TRP A 27 -4.34 0.51 10.03
N HIS A 28 -5.56 0.77 9.59
CA HIS A 28 -6.78 0.55 10.33
C HIS A 28 -7.79 -0.23 9.48
N THR A 29 -9.00 -0.45 9.96
CA THR A 29 -9.98 -1.32 9.28
C THR A 29 -10.57 -0.79 7.98
N ARG A 30 -10.16 0.40 7.52
CA ARG A 30 -10.61 0.95 6.24
C ARG A 30 -10.11 0.08 5.09
N PRO A 31 -11.01 -0.44 4.24
CA PRO A 31 -10.60 -1.15 3.04
C PRO A 31 -9.76 -0.25 2.14
N ILE A 32 -8.65 -0.78 1.65
CA ILE A 32 -7.85 -0.15 0.62
C ILE A 32 -7.42 -1.18 -0.39
N ALA A 33 -7.57 -0.91 -1.69
CA ALA A 33 -7.21 -1.87 -2.73
C ALA A 33 -5.70 -1.88 -2.98
N LEU A 34 -5.15 -3.06 -3.26
CA LEU A 34 -3.80 -3.15 -3.83
C LEU A 34 -3.75 -2.40 -5.16
N GLY A 35 -2.65 -1.70 -5.40
CA GLY A 35 -2.47 -0.82 -6.55
C GLY A 35 -3.02 0.60 -6.38
N SER A 36 -3.64 0.93 -5.24
CA SER A 36 -4.02 2.31 -4.94
C SER A 36 -2.78 3.20 -4.85
N PHE A 37 -2.81 4.38 -5.46
CA PHE A 37 -1.67 5.30 -5.43
C PHE A 37 -1.73 6.23 -4.22
N PHE A 38 -0.55 6.61 -3.72
CA PHE A 38 -0.35 7.42 -2.53
C PHE A 38 0.55 8.61 -2.85
N ASN A 39 0.16 9.79 -2.36
CA ASN A 39 0.88 11.04 -2.55
C ASN A 39 1.49 11.52 -1.22
N THR A 40 2.81 11.42 -1.10
CA THR A 40 3.55 11.76 0.14
C THR A 40 3.49 13.24 0.49
N LYS A 41 3.43 14.12 -0.52
CA LYS A 41 3.31 15.58 -0.33
C LYS A 41 1.97 15.92 0.31
N THR A 42 0.89 15.34 -0.21
CA THR A 42 -0.48 15.50 0.33
C THR A 42 -0.56 14.97 1.76
N ALA A 43 0.04 13.81 2.01
CA ALA A 43 0.09 13.19 3.34
C ALA A 43 0.80 14.04 4.40
N SER A 44 1.73 14.91 4.00
CA SER A 44 2.57 15.69 4.91
C SER A 44 2.09 17.13 5.13
N THR A 45 1.20 17.63 4.26
CA THR A 45 0.85 19.06 4.23
C THR A 45 -0.64 19.34 4.37
N SER A 46 -1.50 18.32 4.23
CA SER A 46 -2.95 18.52 4.17
C SER A 46 -3.70 17.52 5.04
N LYS A 47 -4.93 17.89 5.44
CA LYS A 47 -5.90 16.96 6.05
C LYS A 47 -6.74 16.22 4.99
N VAL A 48 -6.25 16.16 3.76
CA VAL A 48 -6.92 15.50 2.63
C VAL A 48 -6.42 14.06 2.53
N ASP A 49 -7.26 13.16 2.02
CA ASP A 49 -6.86 11.77 1.78
C ASP A 49 -5.68 11.72 0.80
N PRO A 50 -4.50 11.21 1.19
CA PRO A 50 -3.33 11.12 0.32
C PRO A 50 -3.45 10.00 -0.71
N PHE A 51 -4.49 9.17 -0.66
CA PHE A 51 -4.72 8.13 -1.65
C PHE A 51 -5.52 8.68 -2.84
N SER A 52 -4.99 8.47 -4.05
CA SER A 52 -5.64 8.90 -5.29
C SER A 52 -6.91 8.09 -5.55
N ARG A 53 -7.96 8.78 -6.05
CA ARG A 53 -9.20 8.13 -6.51
C ARG A 53 -9.01 7.41 -7.86
N ASP A 54 -8.06 7.88 -8.66
CA ASP A 54 -7.70 7.28 -9.94
C ASP A 54 -6.49 6.37 -9.78
N SER A 55 -6.48 5.25 -10.50
CA SER A 55 -5.31 4.36 -10.60
C SER A 55 -4.52 4.66 -11.88
N ALA A 56 -3.19 4.62 -11.79
CA ALA A 56 -2.34 4.66 -12.97
C ALA A 56 -2.21 3.29 -13.64
N PHE A 57 -2.62 2.20 -12.96
CA PHE A 57 -2.59 0.85 -13.50
C PHE A 57 -3.79 0.58 -14.42
N ASP A 58 -3.56 -0.26 -15.42
CA ASP A 58 -4.62 -0.77 -16.30
C ASP A 58 -5.59 -1.68 -15.52
N ALA A 59 -6.90 -1.43 -15.66
CA ALA A 59 -7.92 -2.10 -14.87
C ALA A 59 -8.04 -3.61 -15.17
N GLU A 60 -7.82 -4.01 -16.43
CA GLU A 60 -7.78 -5.43 -16.82
C GLU A 60 -6.52 -6.10 -16.25
N SER A 61 -5.38 -5.41 -16.32
CA SER A 61 -4.14 -5.90 -15.73
C SER A 61 -4.26 -6.08 -14.22
N VAL A 62 -4.88 -5.15 -13.49
CA VAL A 62 -5.10 -5.29 -12.05
C VAL A 62 -5.96 -6.51 -11.74
N ARG A 63 -7.05 -6.73 -12.49
CA ARG A 63 -7.94 -7.89 -12.31
C ARG A 63 -7.26 -9.23 -12.61
N LYS A 64 -6.34 -9.26 -13.56
CA LYS A 64 -5.60 -10.48 -13.94
C LYS A 64 -4.34 -10.72 -13.11
N SER A 65 -3.84 -9.71 -12.41
CA SER A 65 -2.65 -9.83 -11.58
C SER A 65 -2.90 -10.76 -10.40
N ARG A 66 -2.10 -11.83 -10.33
CA ARG A 66 -2.13 -12.76 -9.21
C ARG A 66 -1.63 -12.07 -7.94
N ILE A 67 -2.38 -12.23 -6.86
CA ILE A 67 -2.01 -11.81 -5.52
C ILE A 67 -1.69 -13.06 -4.71
N ASN A 68 -0.58 -13.05 -3.98
CA ASN A 68 -0.14 -14.18 -3.16
C ASN A 68 -0.06 -13.76 -1.70
N PHE A 69 -0.32 -14.71 -0.81
CA PHE A 69 0.07 -14.63 0.58
C PHE A 69 1.39 -15.36 0.78
N GLU A 70 2.39 -14.65 1.29
CA GLU A 70 3.67 -15.20 1.69
C GLU A 70 3.76 -15.20 3.22
N PRO A 71 3.67 -16.38 3.86
CA PRO A 71 3.78 -16.46 5.31
C PRO A 71 5.20 -16.12 5.76
N PHE A 72 5.32 -15.49 6.93
CA PHE A 72 6.57 -15.44 7.66
C PHE A 72 6.60 -16.62 8.63
N ASP A 73 7.74 -17.29 8.74
CA ASP A 73 7.92 -18.36 9.73
C ASP A 73 8.03 -17.74 11.14
N GLY A 74 6.89 -17.34 11.71
CA GLY A 74 6.74 -17.10 13.14
C GLY A 74 7.44 -15.87 13.72
N ASP A 75 7.37 -14.70 13.07
CA ASP A 75 7.89 -13.45 13.65
C ASP A 75 6.93 -12.92 14.73
N ALA A 76 7.04 -13.50 15.93
CA ALA A 76 6.42 -13.04 17.16
C ALA A 76 7.48 -12.36 18.05
N SER A 77 7.18 -11.17 18.52
CA SER A 77 8.06 -10.43 19.43
C SER A 77 7.30 -9.98 20.66
N TYR A 78 8.00 -10.04 21.79
CA TYR A 78 7.55 -9.53 23.08
C TYR A 78 8.57 -8.50 23.57
N LYS A 79 8.10 -7.28 23.85
CA LYS A 79 8.93 -6.18 24.36
C LYS A 79 8.34 -5.71 25.68
N SER A 80 9.17 -5.72 26.72
CA SER A 80 8.88 -5.11 28.00
C SER A 80 9.87 -3.96 28.24
N SER A 81 9.36 -2.79 28.63
CA SER A 81 10.17 -1.61 28.87
C SER A 81 9.73 -0.91 30.14
N GLU A 82 10.68 -0.37 30.88
CA GLU A 82 10.47 0.31 32.15
C GLU A 82 11.38 1.53 32.21
N SER A 83 10.81 2.67 32.58
CA SER A 83 11.54 3.92 32.74
C SER A 83 11.06 4.68 33.96
N THR A 84 11.99 5.39 34.60
CA THR A 84 11.75 6.26 35.76
C THR A 84 12.00 7.74 35.42
N SER A 85 11.99 8.04 34.12
CA SER A 85 12.14 9.40 33.58
C SER A 85 10.93 9.79 32.76
N SER A 86 10.47 11.03 32.96
CA SER A 86 9.42 11.64 32.14
C SER A 86 9.85 11.86 30.70
N SER A 87 11.15 11.91 30.42
CA SER A 87 11.73 12.10 29.08
C SER A 87 11.94 10.81 28.27
N SER A 88 11.69 9.63 28.86
CA SER A 88 12.00 8.32 28.26
C SER A 88 10.77 7.66 27.62
N SER A 89 9.98 8.40 26.83
CA SER A 89 8.76 7.88 26.20
C SER A 89 9.02 7.02 24.96
N ALA A 90 10.14 7.21 24.27
CA ALA A 90 10.48 6.49 23.04
C ALA A 90 10.59 4.96 23.24
N ASP A 91 11.00 4.52 24.43
CA ASP A 91 11.12 3.10 24.77
C ASP A 91 9.76 2.40 24.85
N HIS A 92 8.68 3.15 25.07
CA HIS A 92 7.32 2.63 25.24
C HIS A 92 6.47 2.69 23.96
N LEU A 93 7.04 3.18 22.85
CA LEU A 93 6.39 3.21 21.54
C LEU A 93 6.14 1.79 20.99
N SER A 94 5.09 1.67 20.20
CA SER A 94 4.76 0.47 19.45
C SER A 94 5.80 0.18 18.36
N VAL A 95 5.98 -1.11 18.06
CA VAL A 95 7.03 -1.60 17.14
C VAL A 95 6.86 -1.07 15.71
N GLY A 96 5.64 -0.69 15.31
CA GLY A 96 5.33 -0.24 13.96
C GLY A 96 5.41 1.28 13.73
N VAL A 97 5.56 2.10 14.78
CA VAL A 97 5.31 3.55 14.68
C VAL A 97 6.55 4.34 15.09
N GLY A 98 7.57 4.25 14.25
CA GLY A 98 8.49 5.37 14.07
C GLY A 98 7.94 6.40 13.09
N VAL A 99 6.84 6.08 12.38
CA VAL A 99 6.41 6.74 11.13
C VAL A 99 4.97 7.21 11.21
N GLY A 100 4.74 8.50 10.93
CA GLY A 100 3.42 8.96 10.48
C GLY A 100 2.46 9.50 11.55
N ILE A 101 2.95 9.91 12.73
CA ILE A 101 2.15 10.69 13.70
C ILE A 101 1.52 11.94 13.03
N SER A 102 2.19 12.49 12.02
CA SER A 102 1.74 13.65 11.22
C SER A 102 0.88 13.29 10.00
N CYS A 103 0.72 12.01 9.63
CA CYS A 103 -0.11 11.62 8.49
C CYS A 103 -1.56 11.42 8.93
N PHE A 104 -2.48 12.22 8.38
CA PHE A 104 -3.89 12.23 8.77
C PHE A 104 -4.55 10.84 8.70
N VAL A 105 -4.34 10.08 7.63
CA VAL A 105 -5.00 8.77 7.46
C VAL A 105 -4.42 7.71 8.41
N VAL A 106 -3.13 7.79 8.71
CA VAL A 106 -2.46 6.88 9.63
C VAL A 106 -2.86 7.15 11.09
N SER A 107 -3.24 8.40 11.40
CA SER A 107 -3.67 8.80 12.75
C SER A 107 -4.94 8.11 13.25
N ALA A 108 -5.72 7.50 12.36
CA ALA A 108 -6.88 6.68 12.72
C ALA A 108 -6.48 5.31 13.31
N SER A 109 -5.24 4.84 13.08
CA SER A 109 -4.75 3.60 13.65
C SER A 109 -4.66 3.67 15.18
N VAL A 110 -5.15 2.62 15.85
CA VAL A 110 -5.08 2.50 17.31
C VAL A 110 -3.64 2.49 17.84
N SER A 111 -2.68 1.95 17.09
CA SER A 111 -1.27 2.00 17.46
C SER A 111 -0.74 3.44 17.41
N CYS A 112 -1.01 4.18 16.34
CA CYS A 112 -0.58 5.58 16.23
C CYS A 112 -1.23 6.49 17.27
N GLN A 113 -2.48 6.22 17.66
CA GLN A 113 -3.13 6.94 18.75
C GLN A 113 -2.48 6.62 20.11
N TYR A 114 -2.13 5.35 20.34
CA TYR A 114 -1.36 4.95 21.52
C TYR A 114 0.00 5.65 21.54
N ASP A 115 0.75 5.65 20.44
CA ASP A 115 2.08 6.25 20.37
C ASP A 115 2.05 7.76 20.56
N ARG A 116 1.05 8.45 20.00
CA ARG A 116 0.82 9.87 20.28
C ARG A 116 0.63 10.10 21.78
N HIS A 117 -0.20 9.29 22.42
CA HIS A 117 -0.42 9.40 23.86
C HIS A 117 0.83 9.10 24.69
N VAL A 118 1.64 8.11 24.31
CA VAL A 118 2.92 7.81 24.96
C VAL A 118 3.88 9.01 24.87
N MET A 119 3.94 9.68 23.72
CA MET A 119 4.80 10.86 23.53
C MET A 119 4.31 12.08 24.31
N GLU A 120 3.00 12.28 24.42
CA GLU A 120 2.38 13.38 25.20
C GLU A 120 2.42 13.12 26.72
N ASN A 121 2.79 11.91 27.14
CA ASN A 121 2.81 11.50 28.53
C ASN A 121 4.12 11.88 29.24
N HIS A 122 4.01 12.82 30.19
CA HIS A 122 5.13 13.32 30.99
C HIS A 122 5.19 12.75 32.42
N ASP A 123 4.50 11.64 32.69
CA ASP A 123 4.55 10.97 33.99
C ASP A 123 5.96 10.46 34.30
N ALA A 124 6.31 10.45 35.59
CA ALA A 124 7.67 10.21 36.07
C ALA A 124 8.10 8.75 35.92
N SER A 125 7.20 7.79 36.15
CA SER A 125 7.47 6.36 35.97
C SER A 125 6.55 5.79 34.91
N LYS A 126 7.10 4.96 34.02
CA LYS A 126 6.38 4.28 32.94
C LYS A 126 6.80 2.83 32.86
N THR A 127 5.86 1.94 32.64
CA THR A 127 6.09 0.52 32.35
C THR A 127 5.19 0.11 31.21
N SER A 128 5.74 -0.55 30.20
CA SER A 128 4.96 -1.03 29.06
C SER A 128 5.32 -2.46 28.69
N VAL A 129 4.32 -3.18 28.20
CA VAL A 129 4.49 -4.46 27.53
C VAL A 129 3.78 -4.43 26.20
N MET A 130 4.46 -4.97 25.20
CA MET A 130 4.02 -5.04 23.82
C MET A 130 4.20 -6.46 23.30
N THR A 131 3.17 -6.98 22.67
CA THR A 131 3.22 -8.22 21.91
C THR A 131 2.87 -7.92 20.47
N THR A 132 3.73 -8.38 19.57
CA THR A 132 3.54 -8.22 18.13
C THR A 132 3.68 -9.56 17.44
N TYR A 133 2.83 -9.82 16.46
CA TYR A 133 2.93 -11.01 15.62
C TYR A 133 2.76 -10.62 14.16
N ARG A 134 3.60 -11.17 13.30
CA ARG A 134 3.54 -11.00 11.84
C ARG A 134 3.38 -12.36 11.20
N ALA A 135 2.21 -12.59 10.63
CA ALA A 135 1.86 -13.85 9.98
C ALA A 135 2.42 -13.94 8.55
N GLY A 136 2.59 -12.81 7.87
CA GLY A 136 3.04 -12.81 6.48
C GLY A 136 2.80 -11.48 5.77
N SER A 137 2.87 -11.53 4.44
CA SER A 137 2.52 -10.42 3.57
C SER A 137 1.61 -10.86 2.44
N VAL A 138 0.74 -9.95 2.00
CA VAL A 138 -0.10 -10.13 0.81
C VAL A 138 0.39 -9.14 -0.24
N THR A 139 0.87 -9.63 -1.37
CA THR A 139 1.46 -8.80 -2.44
C THR A 139 1.06 -9.29 -3.81
N PHE A 140 1.15 -8.42 -4.82
CA PHE A 140 1.11 -8.87 -6.21
C PHE A 140 2.33 -9.74 -6.52
N SER A 141 2.14 -10.87 -7.20
CA SER A 141 3.27 -11.66 -7.73
C SER A 141 4.11 -10.84 -8.72
N ARG A 142 3.44 -9.96 -9.48
CA ARG A 142 4.04 -8.97 -10.38
C ARG A 142 3.19 -7.71 -10.37
N PRO A 143 3.79 -6.51 -10.30
CA PRO A 143 3.02 -5.27 -10.41
C PRO A 143 2.15 -5.25 -11.67
N PRO A 144 0.90 -4.76 -11.59
CA PRO A 144 0.06 -4.56 -12.77
C PRO A 144 0.72 -3.62 -13.79
N LYS A 145 0.32 -3.75 -15.05
CA LYS A 145 0.77 -2.85 -16.13
C LYS A 145 0.17 -1.47 -15.95
N LEU A 146 0.91 -0.46 -16.38
CA LEU A 146 0.43 0.92 -16.47
C LEU A 146 -0.63 1.06 -17.55
N SER A 147 -1.61 1.92 -17.28
CA SER A 147 -2.63 2.31 -18.25
C SER A 147 -2.02 3.14 -19.39
N GLU A 148 -2.68 3.17 -20.54
CA GLU A 148 -2.24 4.00 -21.67
C GLU A 148 -2.14 5.49 -21.27
N ALA A 149 -3.06 5.98 -20.44
CA ALA A 149 -3.05 7.35 -19.94
C ALA A 149 -1.82 7.65 -19.06
N ALA A 150 -1.41 6.69 -18.24
CA ALA A 150 -0.18 6.77 -17.46
C ALA A 150 1.05 6.84 -18.36
N LEU A 151 1.13 5.96 -19.37
CA LEU A 151 2.22 5.92 -20.33
C LEU A 151 2.33 7.22 -21.15
N GLN A 152 1.20 7.74 -21.62
CA GLN A 152 1.14 9.03 -22.32
C GLN A 152 1.60 10.20 -21.42
N THR A 153 1.26 10.16 -20.14
CA THR A 153 1.69 11.20 -19.20
C THR A 153 3.20 11.18 -19.01
N ILE A 154 3.78 9.99 -18.91
CA ILE A 154 5.24 9.79 -18.79
C ILE A 154 5.96 10.22 -20.08
N LYS A 155 5.42 9.92 -21.26
CA LYS A 155 6.08 10.22 -22.55
C LYS A 155 5.91 11.66 -23.01
N TYR A 156 4.69 12.18 -22.95
CA TYR A 156 4.31 13.41 -23.66
C TYR A 156 3.88 14.54 -22.74
N ASN A 157 3.30 14.23 -21.57
CA ASN A 157 2.66 15.25 -20.74
C ASN A 157 3.45 15.54 -19.45
N GLY A 158 4.71 15.94 -19.59
CA GLY A 158 5.51 16.44 -18.46
C GLY A 158 6.22 15.36 -17.62
N GLY A 159 6.25 14.12 -18.10
CA GLY A 159 7.14 13.09 -17.57
C GLY A 159 6.77 12.56 -16.19
N LEU A 160 7.79 12.10 -15.46
CA LEU A 160 7.62 11.55 -14.11
C LEU A 160 7.02 12.55 -13.13
N SER A 161 7.37 13.83 -13.24
CA SER A 161 6.85 14.87 -12.34
C SER A 161 5.33 15.02 -12.48
N ALA A 162 4.83 15.04 -13.71
CA ALA A 162 3.39 15.10 -13.98
C ALA A 162 2.67 13.81 -13.56
N PHE A 163 3.29 12.65 -13.79
CA PHE A 163 2.76 11.36 -13.32
C PHE A 163 2.57 11.38 -11.80
N LYS A 164 3.61 11.77 -11.06
CA LYS A 164 3.57 11.83 -9.58
C LYS A 164 2.56 12.85 -9.06
N GLN A 165 2.42 13.98 -9.75
CA GLN A 165 1.44 14.98 -9.39
C GLN A 165 0.00 14.46 -9.55
N ARG A 166 -0.26 13.68 -10.60
CA ARG A 166 -1.59 13.18 -10.91
C ARG A 166 -2.01 11.98 -10.05
N TRP A 167 -1.17 10.95 -9.97
CA TRP A 167 -1.53 9.71 -9.29
C TRP A 167 -0.88 9.58 -7.91
N GLY A 168 0.34 10.06 -7.76
CA GLY A 168 1.14 9.89 -6.55
C GLY A 168 2.52 9.33 -6.86
N ASP A 169 3.39 9.42 -5.87
CA ASP A 169 4.78 8.97 -5.92
C ASP A 169 4.99 7.58 -5.33
N TYR A 170 3.96 7.02 -4.70
CA TYR A 170 3.93 5.66 -4.17
C TYR A 170 2.67 4.92 -4.59
N TYR A 171 2.66 3.60 -4.46
CA TYR A 171 1.46 2.78 -4.58
C TYR A 171 1.43 1.65 -3.54
N VAL A 172 0.24 1.20 -3.17
CA VAL A 172 0.02 0.05 -2.28
C VAL A 172 0.41 -1.23 -3.01
N ALA A 173 1.63 -1.69 -2.77
CA ALA A 173 2.15 -2.93 -3.36
C ALA A 173 1.74 -4.17 -2.57
N GLY A 174 1.44 -3.99 -1.28
CA GLY A 174 1.03 -5.10 -0.42
C GLY A 174 0.53 -4.68 0.95
N TYR A 175 0.15 -5.70 1.71
CA TYR A 175 -0.21 -5.61 3.12
C TYR A 175 0.76 -6.44 3.95
N ARG A 176 1.07 -5.97 5.15
CA ARG A 176 1.65 -6.81 6.18
C ARG A 176 0.56 -7.33 7.09
N ILE A 177 0.46 -8.65 7.19
CA ILE A 177 -0.58 -9.33 7.94
C ILE A 177 -0.06 -9.69 9.32
N GLY A 178 -0.85 -9.41 10.35
CA GLY A 178 -0.46 -9.67 11.72
C GLY A 178 -1.36 -8.96 12.73
N GLY A 179 -0.77 -8.68 13.89
CA GLY A 179 -1.39 -7.87 14.92
C GLY A 179 -0.35 -7.37 15.91
N ASP A 180 -0.70 -6.28 16.56
CA ASP A 180 -0.04 -5.65 17.69
C ASP A 180 -1.05 -5.44 18.80
N ALA A 181 -0.61 -5.69 20.03
CA ALA A 181 -1.31 -5.31 21.23
C ALA A 181 -0.32 -4.91 22.32
N GLY A 182 -0.66 -3.86 23.06
CA GLY A 182 0.24 -3.31 24.06
C GLY A 182 -0.51 -2.68 25.22
N VAL A 183 0.16 -2.64 26.36
CA VAL A 183 -0.29 -1.98 27.58
C VAL A 183 0.86 -1.17 28.14
N MET A 184 0.61 0.10 28.39
CA MET A 184 1.48 0.98 29.16
C MET A 184 0.71 1.48 30.38
N MET A 185 1.40 1.44 31.51
CA MET A 185 1.02 2.14 32.73
C MET A 185 2.05 3.22 33.01
N SER A 186 1.61 4.37 33.50
CA SER A 186 2.48 5.39 34.05
C SER A 186 1.93 6.00 35.32
N LEU A 187 2.84 6.55 36.12
CA LEU A 187 2.56 7.15 37.41
C LEU A 187 3.08 8.58 37.48
N GLY A 188 2.18 9.52 37.71
CA GLY A 188 2.51 10.89 38.06
C GLY A 188 2.71 11.02 39.57
N SER A 189 3.97 11.05 40.04
CA SER A 189 4.32 11.17 41.47
C SER A 189 5.48 12.16 41.70
N SER A 190 5.48 12.82 42.86
CA SER A 190 6.62 13.55 43.44
C SER A 190 7.51 12.68 44.35
N SER A 191 7.05 11.48 44.75
CA SER A 191 7.75 10.55 45.64
C SER A 191 8.07 9.22 44.93
N LYS A 192 9.36 8.88 44.84
CA LYS A 192 9.87 7.70 44.11
C LYS A 192 9.47 6.36 44.75
N THR A 193 9.59 6.23 46.07
CA THR A 193 9.38 4.95 46.77
C THR A 193 7.92 4.47 46.72
N VAL A 194 6.95 5.38 46.84
CA VAL A 194 5.52 5.05 46.74
C VAL A 194 5.17 4.67 45.29
N SER A 195 5.77 5.37 44.31
CA SER A 195 5.60 5.05 42.89
C SER A 195 6.13 3.66 42.54
N GLU A 196 7.28 3.25 43.09
CA GLU A 196 7.88 1.94 42.82
C GLU A 196 7.02 0.79 43.35
N SER A 197 6.49 0.90 44.58
CA SER A 197 5.62 -0.12 45.18
C SER A 197 4.32 -0.30 44.38
N VAL A 198 3.69 0.81 43.99
CA VAL A 198 2.46 0.80 43.18
C VAL A 198 2.72 0.23 41.78
N THR A 199 3.84 0.61 41.15
CA THR A 199 4.25 0.06 39.85
C THR A 199 4.38 -1.45 39.93
N VAL A 200 5.07 -1.98 40.94
CA VAL A 200 5.25 -3.44 41.10
C VAL A 200 3.91 -4.15 41.27
N CYS A 201 3.01 -3.65 42.12
CA CYS A 201 1.70 -4.26 42.33
C CYS A 201 0.89 -4.34 41.03
N ILE A 202 0.76 -3.23 40.31
CA ILE A 202 -0.05 -3.20 39.08
C ILE A 202 0.66 -3.98 37.95
N LYS A 203 1.99 -3.96 37.90
CA LYS A 203 2.80 -4.76 36.96
C LYS A 203 2.55 -6.25 37.15
N VAL A 204 2.51 -6.74 38.39
CA VAL A 204 2.20 -8.13 38.70
C VAL A 204 0.77 -8.48 38.24
N GLU A 205 -0.19 -7.61 38.50
CA GLU A 205 -1.61 -7.81 38.11
C GLU A 205 -1.82 -7.84 36.59
N ILE A 206 -1.15 -6.97 35.85
CA ILE A 206 -1.34 -6.87 34.40
C ILE A 206 -0.47 -7.89 33.65
N LEU A 207 0.77 -8.13 34.08
CA LEU A 207 1.78 -8.81 33.26
C LEU A 207 2.15 -10.22 33.69
N PHE A 208 2.00 -10.59 34.97
CA PHE A 208 2.66 -11.79 35.48
C PHE A 208 1.73 -12.89 35.98
N PHE A 209 0.51 -12.65 36.50
CA PHE A 209 -0.29 -13.75 37.07
C PHE A 209 -1.82 -13.60 37.06
N SER A 210 -2.47 -14.77 37.07
CA SER A 210 -3.88 -14.98 37.41
C SER A 210 -4.09 -14.92 38.93
N PHE A 211 -3.95 -13.75 39.55
CA PHE A 211 -4.27 -13.64 40.97
C PHE A 211 -5.81 -13.70 41.17
N GLU A 212 -6.24 -14.67 41.99
CA GLU A 212 -7.56 -14.69 42.59
C GLU A 212 -7.64 -13.61 43.69
N ASP A 213 -8.58 -12.69 43.53
CA ASP A 213 -9.36 -11.99 44.56
C ASP A 213 -8.69 -11.33 45.78
N SER A 214 -7.37 -11.15 45.85
CA SER A 214 -6.71 -10.48 46.98
C SER A 214 -6.14 -9.10 46.64
N TRP A 215 -6.95 -8.21 46.06
CA TRP A 215 -6.63 -6.78 46.04
C TRP A 215 -7.03 -6.16 47.39
N SER A 216 -6.11 -6.08 48.34
CA SER A 216 -6.38 -5.42 49.62
C SER A 216 -6.49 -3.90 49.40
N LYS A 217 -7.69 -3.36 49.62
CA LYS A 217 -8.05 -1.94 49.57
C LYS A 217 -7.42 -1.13 50.72
N SER A 218 -6.11 -1.22 50.93
CA SER A 218 -5.42 -0.47 51.97
C SER A 218 -4.34 0.41 51.35
N TRP A 219 -4.79 1.50 50.73
CA TRP A 219 -3.92 2.60 50.32
C TRP A 219 -3.89 3.62 51.46
N SER A 220 -2.69 4.02 51.87
CA SER A 220 -2.50 5.11 52.81
C SER A 220 -2.89 6.45 52.17
N SER A 221 -3.14 7.48 52.98
CA SER A 221 -3.47 8.83 52.47
C SER A 221 -2.36 9.49 51.65
N ALA A 222 -1.12 8.99 51.72
CA ALA A 222 -0.01 9.43 50.88
C ALA A 222 -0.02 8.77 49.48
N GLU A 223 -0.73 7.65 49.33
CA GLU A 223 -0.89 6.91 48.07
C GLU A 223 -2.09 7.42 47.26
N SER A 224 -3.12 7.98 47.89
CA SER A 224 -4.32 8.49 47.22
C SER A 224 -4.09 9.68 46.26
N ASP A 225 -2.98 10.41 46.41
CA ASP A 225 -2.62 11.52 45.53
C ASP A 225 -1.92 11.05 44.23
N LEU A 226 -1.60 9.77 44.12
CA LEU A 226 -0.95 9.21 42.94
C LEU A 226 -1.91 9.15 41.76
N ARG A 227 -1.46 9.63 40.60
CA ARG A 227 -2.18 9.51 39.34
C ARG A 227 -1.65 8.34 38.56
N VAL A 228 -2.52 7.37 38.29
CA VAL A 228 -2.28 6.22 37.42
C VAL A 228 -2.85 6.53 36.05
N THR A 229 -2.00 6.51 35.04
CA THR A 229 -2.40 6.62 33.64
C THR A 229 -2.22 5.25 32.98
N LEU A 230 -3.26 4.76 32.33
CA LEU A 230 -3.27 3.48 31.62
C LEU A 230 -3.55 3.72 30.15
N SER A 231 -2.75 3.11 29.29
CA SER A 231 -2.87 3.16 27.83
C SER A 231 -2.76 1.76 27.26
N CYS A 232 -3.79 1.28 26.59
CA CYS A 232 -3.81 -0.04 26.00
C CYS A 232 -4.32 0.03 24.57
N PHE A 233 -3.87 -0.88 23.72
CA PHE A 233 -4.44 -1.04 22.38
C PHE A 233 -4.36 -2.48 21.89
N SER A 234 -5.23 -2.81 20.93
CA SER A 234 -5.18 -4.03 20.13
C SER A 234 -5.61 -3.70 18.70
N THR A 235 -4.70 -3.92 17.75
CA THR A 235 -4.97 -3.68 16.31
C THR A 235 -5.98 -4.68 15.73
N VAL A 236 -5.98 -5.93 16.17
CA VAL A 236 -6.90 -6.95 15.66
C VAL A 236 -8.35 -6.69 16.10
N GLU A 237 -8.52 -6.12 17.29
CA GLU A 237 -9.84 -5.75 17.85
C GLU A 237 -10.23 -4.30 17.53
N GLN A 238 -9.28 -3.49 17.04
CA GLN A 238 -9.38 -2.03 17.01
C GLN A 238 -9.79 -1.45 18.38
N ALA A 239 -9.34 -2.08 19.45
CA ALA A 239 -9.61 -1.67 20.81
C ALA A 239 -8.53 -0.70 21.28
N LYS A 240 -8.94 0.31 22.04
CA LYS A 240 -8.05 1.26 22.72
C LYS A 240 -8.66 1.63 24.06
N ILE A 241 -7.83 1.64 25.09
CA ILE A 241 -8.15 2.18 26.41
C ILE A 241 -7.14 3.27 26.70
N GLN A 242 -7.62 4.43 27.11
CA GLN A 242 -6.76 5.53 27.52
C GLN A 242 -7.44 6.27 28.66
N GLU A 243 -6.96 6.07 29.87
CA GLU A 243 -7.60 6.55 31.08
C GLU A 243 -6.57 7.04 32.08
N GLN A 244 -6.90 8.10 32.79
CA GLN A 244 -6.11 8.62 33.90
C GLN A 244 -7.00 8.71 35.13
N ARG A 245 -6.57 8.08 36.22
CA ARG A 245 -7.34 7.97 37.47
C ARG A 245 -6.43 8.16 38.67
N GLN A 246 -7.01 8.62 39.76
CA GLN A 246 -6.31 8.65 41.05
C GLN A 246 -6.31 7.25 41.67
N LEU A 247 -5.24 6.93 42.38
CA LEU A 247 -5.14 5.70 43.14
C LEU A 247 -6.19 5.70 44.25
N GLY A 248 -6.99 4.64 44.34
CA GLY A 248 -8.15 4.55 45.23
C GLY A 248 -9.49 4.92 44.59
N ASP A 249 -9.51 5.42 43.34
CA ASP A 249 -10.76 5.52 42.57
C ASP A 249 -11.35 4.10 42.38
N PRO A 250 -12.61 3.84 42.79
CA PRO A 250 -13.25 2.55 42.59
C PRO A 250 -13.25 2.05 41.15
N LYS A 251 -13.21 2.96 40.17
CA LYS A 251 -13.17 2.64 38.73
C LYS A 251 -11.78 2.24 38.24
N LEU A 252 -10.71 2.55 38.97
CA LEU A 252 -9.34 2.15 38.60
C LEU A 252 -9.25 0.63 38.44
N TYR A 253 -9.87 -0.12 39.34
CA TYR A 253 -9.85 -1.58 39.28
C TYR A 253 -10.53 -2.12 38.02
N SER A 254 -11.69 -1.58 37.63
CA SER A 254 -12.34 -1.99 36.38
C SER A 254 -11.46 -1.72 35.16
N PHE A 255 -10.69 -0.63 35.14
CA PHE A 255 -9.77 -0.32 34.05
C PHE A 255 -8.57 -1.26 34.03
N ILE A 256 -8.01 -1.61 35.19
CA ILE A 256 -6.94 -2.61 35.29
C ILE A 256 -7.42 -3.97 34.77
N GLN A 257 -8.66 -4.38 35.09
CA GLN A 257 -9.24 -5.61 34.56
C GLN A 257 -9.42 -5.56 33.04
N GLU A 258 -9.83 -4.42 32.50
CA GLU A 258 -9.96 -4.23 31.05
C GLU A 258 -8.58 -4.27 30.35
N ALA A 259 -7.56 -3.65 30.94
CA ALA A 259 -6.15 -3.71 30.51
C ALA A 259 -5.64 -5.14 30.46
N ARG A 260 -5.91 -5.90 31.53
CA ARG A 260 -5.56 -7.31 31.65
C ARG A 260 -6.28 -8.14 30.59
N GLY A 261 -7.53 -7.81 30.29
CA GLY A 261 -8.27 -8.39 29.18
C GLY A 261 -7.53 -8.22 27.84
N ILE A 262 -7.06 -7.00 27.53
CA ILE A 262 -6.26 -6.73 26.33
C ILE A 262 -4.94 -7.50 26.35
N HIS A 263 -4.23 -7.50 27.49
CA HIS A 263 -2.96 -8.22 27.63
C HIS A 263 -3.11 -9.74 27.44
N ASN A 264 -4.11 -10.36 28.06
CA ASN A 264 -4.38 -11.80 27.90
C ASN A 264 -4.70 -12.16 26.45
N ARG A 265 -5.47 -11.31 25.75
CA ARG A 265 -5.75 -11.53 24.32
C ARG A 265 -4.53 -11.31 23.43
N ALA A 266 -3.61 -10.43 23.85
CA ALA A 266 -2.31 -10.27 23.20
C ALA A 266 -1.46 -11.55 23.27
N GLN A 267 -1.60 -12.37 24.32
CA GLN A 267 -0.93 -13.67 24.40
C GLN A 267 -1.52 -14.69 23.39
N GLY A 268 -2.83 -14.64 23.15
CA GLY A 268 -3.55 -15.47 22.16
C GLY A 268 -3.56 -14.89 20.73
N LEU A 269 -2.64 -13.98 20.42
CA LEU A 269 -2.64 -13.22 19.16
C LEU A 269 -2.36 -14.10 17.95
N VAL A 270 -1.45 -15.07 18.08
CA VAL A 270 -1.10 -16.05 17.03
C VAL A 270 -2.35 -16.85 16.64
N ASP A 271 -3.00 -17.49 17.61
CA ASP A 271 -4.20 -18.30 17.38
C ASP A 271 -5.35 -17.48 16.78
N THR A 272 -5.49 -16.23 17.23
CA THR A 272 -6.53 -15.34 16.72
C THR A 272 -6.29 -14.97 15.27
N ILE A 273 -5.06 -14.66 14.90
CA ILE A 273 -4.71 -14.31 13.52
C ILE A 273 -4.81 -15.53 12.62
N GLN A 274 -4.30 -16.68 13.03
CA GLN A 274 -4.42 -17.92 12.26
C GLN A 274 -5.89 -18.28 12.01
N ARG A 275 -6.72 -18.25 13.05
CA ARG A 275 -8.17 -18.52 12.93
C ARG A 275 -8.85 -17.58 11.94
N LYS A 276 -8.50 -16.29 11.94
CA LYS A 276 -9.06 -15.32 10.99
C LYS A 276 -8.54 -15.53 9.56
N LEU A 277 -7.28 -15.93 9.37
CA LEU A 277 -6.75 -16.32 8.06
C LEU A 277 -7.52 -17.52 7.49
N ASP A 278 -7.75 -18.53 8.32
CA ASP A 278 -8.49 -19.74 7.95
C ASP A 278 -9.95 -19.41 7.58
N GLN A 279 -10.62 -18.56 8.36
CA GLN A 279 -11.98 -18.08 8.09
C GLN A 279 -12.09 -17.31 6.77
N LEU A 280 -11.06 -16.56 6.41
CA LEU A 280 -10.99 -15.83 5.14
C LEU A 280 -10.51 -16.71 3.98
N GLY A 281 -10.06 -17.95 4.25
CA GLY A 281 -9.51 -18.87 3.26
C GLY A 281 -8.18 -18.39 2.66
N VAL A 282 -7.40 -17.61 3.40
CA VAL A 282 -6.09 -17.09 2.97
C VAL A 282 -4.99 -18.06 3.41
N SER A 283 -4.29 -18.63 2.44
CA SER A 283 -3.17 -19.55 2.69
C SER A 283 -2.10 -19.42 1.61
N ARG A 284 -0.91 -19.97 1.85
CA ARG A 284 0.24 -19.88 0.93
C ARG A 284 -0.05 -20.46 -0.45
N ASP A 285 -0.80 -21.56 -0.50
CA ASP A 285 -0.97 -22.36 -1.72
C ASP A 285 -2.07 -21.83 -2.64
N LYS A 286 -2.84 -20.84 -2.18
CA LYS A 286 -3.99 -20.29 -2.91
C LYS A 286 -3.75 -18.83 -3.27
N PRO A 287 -4.12 -18.39 -4.49
CA PRO A 287 -4.12 -16.98 -4.82
C PRO A 287 -5.13 -16.24 -3.92
N VAL A 288 -4.77 -15.05 -3.47
CA VAL A 288 -5.63 -14.19 -2.66
C VAL A 288 -6.53 -13.37 -3.59
N THR A 289 -7.83 -13.32 -3.32
CA THR A 289 -8.78 -12.53 -4.11
C THR A 289 -8.89 -11.09 -3.59
N ALA A 290 -9.45 -10.20 -4.41
CA ALA A 290 -9.71 -8.82 -3.99
C ALA A 290 -10.69 -8.75 -2.81
N GLU A 291 -11.68 -9.64 -2.75
CA GLU A 291 -12.63 -9.74 -1.64
C GLU A 291 -11.94 -10.17 -0.35
N GLN A 292 -10.99 -11.11 -0.43
CA GLN A 292 -10.17 -11.51 0.71
C GLN A 292 -9.29 -10.36 1.21
N CYS A 293 -8.70 -9.57 0.31
CA CYS A 293 -7.97 -8.35 0.66
C CYS A 293 -8.85 -7.35 1.44
N VAL A 294 -10.10 -7.15 1.01
CA VAL A 294 -11.07 -6.32 1.75
C VAL A 294 -11.39 -6.93 3.11
N GLY A 295 -11.56 -8.26 3.17
CA GLY A 295 -11.78 -9.01 4.42
C GLY A 295 -10.64 -8.82 5.42
N LEU A 296 -9.38 -8.93 4.97
CA LEU A 296 -8.18 -8.73 5.79
C LEU A 296 -8.10 -7.30 6.37
N CYS A 297 -8.46 -6.28 5.59
CA CYS A 297 -8.53 -4.91 6.09
C CYS A 297 -9.60 -4.80 7.18
N LYS A 298 -10.84 -5.21 6.87
CA LYS A 298 -11.98 -5.09 7.79
C LYS A 298 -11.81 -5.88 9.09
N SER A 299 -11.08 -6.98 9.05
CA SER A 299 -10.81 -7.82 10.21
C SER A 299 -9.72 -7.29 11.14
N GLY A 300 -9.08 -6.17 10.79
CA GLY A 300 -8.00 -5.55 11.58
C GLY A 300 -6.66 -6.28 11.48
N MET A 301 -6.50 -7.18 10.51
CA MET A 301 -5.29 -8.01 10.36
C MET A 301 -4.21 -7.34 9.51
N VAL A 302 -4.56 -6.29 8.76
CA VAL A 302 -3.58 -5.47 8.04
C VAL A 302 -2.98 -4.48 9.04
N VAL A 303 -1.78 -4.80 9.54
CA VAL A 303 -1.07 -3.95 10.50
C VAL A 303 -0.36 -2.80 9.80
N GLU A 304 0.22 -3.08 8.62
CA GLU A 304 0.96 -2.11 7.84
C GLU A 304 0.59 -2.20 6.35
N LEU A 305 0.49 -1.07 5.67
CA LEU A 305 0.54 -1.00 4.20
C LEU A 305 2.00 -0.96 3.75
N LEU A 306 2.30 -1.75 2.73
CA LEU A 306 3.59 -1.73 2.04
C LEU A 306 3.47 -0.85 0.81
N LEU A 307 3.99 0.38 0.90
CA LEU A 307 3.99 1.33 -0.21
C LEU A 307 5.33 1.30 -0.95
N PHE A 308 5.30 1.03 -2.24
CA PHE A 308 6.49 1.02 -3.08
C PHE A 308 6.55 2.31 -3.91
N PRO A 309 7.75 2.90 -4.10
CA PRO A 309 7.87 4.08 -4.94
C PRO A 309 7.55 3.70 -6.39
N VAL A 310 6.89 4.60 -7.10
CA VAL A 310 6.49 4.36 -8.49
C VAL A 310 7.71 4.22 -9.42
N GLU A 311 8.86 4.77 -9.03
CA GLU A 311 10.13 4.59 -9.72
C GLU A 311 10.64 3.16 -9.74
N ASN A 312 10.16 2.29 -8.84
CA ASN A 312 10.53 0.87 -8.86
C ASN A 312 9.71 0.07 -9.89
N LEU A 313 8.72 0.68 -10.55
CA LEU A 313 7.99 0.05 -11.64
C LEU A 313 8.90 -0.04 -12.87
N ARG A 314 9.28 -1.27 -13.25
CA ARG A 314 10.13 -1.52 -14.44
C ARG A 314 9.57 -0.90 -15.72
N GLU A 315 8.26 -0.94 -15.89
CA GLU A 315 7.59 -0.34 -17.04
C GLU A 315 7.76 1.18 -17.07
N LEU A 316 7.67 1.85 -15.91
CA LEU A 316 7.92 3.28 -15.81
C LEU A 316 9.37 3.62 -16.15
N GLN A 317 10.34 2.82 -15.67
CA GLN A 317 11.76 3.01 -15.99
C GLN A 317 12.01 2.87 -17.49
N TYR A 318 11.44 1.83 -18.11
CA TYR A 318 11.53 1.58 -19.54
C TYR A 318 11.01 2.77 -20.36
N TRP A 319 9.77 3.20 -20.09
CA TRP A 319 9.14 4.26 -20.86
C TRP A 319 9.71 5.66 -20.62
N ARG A 320 10.51 5.86 -19.56
CA ARG A 320 11.26 7.10 -19.33
C ARG A 320 12.46 7.25 -20.27
N THR A 321 13.08 6.15 -20.68
CA THR A 321 14.30 6.16 -21.50
C THR A 321 14.03 5.78 -22.96
N ASP A 322 12.92 5.11 -23.21
CA ASP A 322 12.56 4.60 -24.52
C ASP A 322 12.17 5.73 -25.51
N GLU A 323 12.54 5.58 -26.78
CA GLU A 323 12.23 6.56 -27.85
C GLU A 323 10.99 6.17 -28.68
N ASN A 324 10.35 5.04 -28.39
CA ASN A 324 9.19 4.57 -29.16
C ASN A 324 7.96 5.47 -28.95
N VAL A 325 7.13 5.55 -29.99
CA VAL A 325 5.86 6.28 -29.96
C VAL A 325 4.75 5.35 -29.46
N ILE A 326 3.88 5.85 -28.57
CA ILE A 326 2.69 5.12 -28.13
C ILE A 326 1.60 5.30 -29.22
N CYS A 327 1.37 4.25 -30.01
CA CYS A 327 0.34 4.26 -31.05
C CYS A 327 -1.05 3.94 -30.47
N LYS A 328 -2.01 4.84 -30.65
CA LYS A 328 -3.41 4.63 -30.24
C LYS A 328 -4.18 3.94 -31.37
N VAL A 329 -4.53 2.66 -31.19
CA VAL A 329 -5.48 1.99 -32.09
C VAL A 329 -6.88 2.18 -31.53
N ARG A 330 -7.65 3.12 -32.10
CA ARG A 330 -9.09 3.25 -31.84
C ARG A 330 -9.82 2.12 -32.57
N ALA A 331 -9.95 0.96 -31.94
CA ALA A 331 -10.68 -0.19 -32.51
C ALA A 331 -12.22 -0.06 -32.45
N GLY A 332 -12.76 1.09 -32.06
CA GLY A 332 -14.16 1.21 -31.64
C GLY A 332 -15.22 1.49 -32.72
N ASN A 333 -14.85 1.89 -33.94
CA ASN A 333 -15.84 2.32 -34.95
C ASN A 333 -15.63 1.78 -36.37
N LEU A 334 -14.60 0.97 -36.61
CA LEU A 334 -14.28 0.51 -37.97
C LEU A 334 -15.20 -0.64 -38.46
N VAL A 335 -15.72 -1.47 -37.56
CA VAL A 335 -16.52 -2.64 -37.98
C VAL A 335 -17.94 -2.25 -38.42
N ASN A 336 -18.55 -1.22 -37.81
CA ASN A 336 -19.92 -0.82 -38.13
C ASN A 336 -20.03 0.09 -39.36
N ARG A 337 -18.93 0.69 -39.85
CA ARG A 337 -18.93 1.50 -41.09
C ARG A 337 -18.62 0.70 -42.35
N LEU A 338 -18.05 -0.49 -42.23
CA LEU A 338 -17.67 -1.33 -43.37
C LEU A 338 -18.83 -2.20 -43.92
N GLN A 339 -19.99 -2.22 -43.25
CA GLN A 339 -21.17 -2.95 -43.72
C GLN A 339 -22.17 -2.10 -44.53
N GLU A 340 -22.05 -0.77 -44.55
CA GLU A 340 -23.08 0.09 -45.17
C GLU A 340 -22.71 0.68 -46.55
N GLU A 341 -21.46 0.69 -46.99
CA GLU A 341 -21.11 1.15 -48.36
C GLU A 341 -19.93 0.38 -48.98
N PRO A 342 -20.15 -0.55 -49.92
CA PRO A 342 -19.09 -1.36 -50.51
C PRO A 342 -18.31 -0.66 -51.66
N ASN A 343 -18.47 0.65 -51.88
CA ASN A 343 -17.96 1.30 -53.10
C ASN A 343 -17.33 2.69 -52.95
N ASN A 344 -16.89 3.08 -51.74
CA ASN A 344 -16.14 4.32 -51.57
C ASN A 344 -14.71 4.06 -51.05
N ASP A 345 -13.76 4.68 -51.72
CA ASP A 345 -12.34 4.81 -51.33
C ASP A 345 -12.26 5.56 -49.99
N CYS A 346 -12.42 4.82 -48.89
CA CYS A 346 -12.44 5.38 -47.53
C CYS A 346 -11.05 5.87 -47.12
N ARG A 347 -10.82 7.17 -47.29
CA ARG A 347 -9.66 7.88 -46.73
C ARG A 347 -9.95 8.33 -45.30
N GLU A 348 -9.52 7.57 -44.30
CA GLU A 348 -9.56 8.03 -42.91
C GLU A 348 -8.20 8.56 -42.45
N THR A 349 -8.20 9.76 -41.86
CA THR A 349 -7.02 10.45 -41.32
C THR A 349 -7.04 10.32 -39.80
N ILE A 350 -6.06 9.64 -39.21
CA ILE A 350 -5.91 9.54 -37.75
C ILE A 350 -5.06 10.71 -37.25
N PHE A 351 -5.62 11.53 -36.36
CA PHE A 351 -4.93 12.70 -35.80
C PHE A 351 -4.19 12.32 -34.51
N VAL A 352 -2.87 12.53 -34.47
CA VAL A 352 -2.04 12.44 -33.26
C VAL A 352 -1.57 13.86 -32.90
N PRO A 353 -1.91 14.40 -31.73
CA PRO A 353 -1.56 15.77 -31.37
C PRO A 353 -0.12 15.81 -30.87
N SER A 354 0.84 15.89 -31.79
CA SER A 354 2.11 16.62 -31.61
C SER A 354 3.03 16.47 -32.82
N HIS A 355 2.92 15.43 -33.64
CA HIS A 355 3.67 15.27 -34.90
C HIS A 355 2.72 14.76 -36.00
N PHE A 356 2.80 15.33 -37.21
CA PHE A 356 1.95 14.96 -38.34
C PHE A 356 2.28 13.54 -38.82
N PHE A 357 1.54 12.54 -38.32
CA PHE A 357 1.58 11.18 -38.87
C PHE A 357 0.44 11.00 -39.85
N LEU A 358 0.76 10.67 -41.10
CA LEU A 358 -0.23 10.25 -42.09
C LEU A 358 -0.18 8.71 -42.18
N ILE A 359 -1.10 8.04 -41.49
CA ILE A 359 -1.24 6.58 -41.61
C ILE A 359 -2.20 6.32 -42.77
N ARG A 360 -1.72 5.68 -43.85
CA ARG A 360 -2.58 5.18 -44.94
C ARG A 360 -2.85 3.71 -44.71
N VAL A 361 -4.10 3.36 -44.47
CA VAL A 361 -4.55 1.96 -44.41
C VAL A 361 -5.09 1.59 -45.79
N PHE A 362 -4.51 0.56 -46.43
CA PHE A 362 -5.03 0.02 -47.68
C PHE A 362 -5.68 -1.33 -47.37
N HIS A 363 -6.95 -1.47 -47.75
CA HIS A 363 -7.62 -2.77 -47.81
C HIS A 363 -7.46 -3.31 -49.23
N ILE A 364 -6.69 -4.39 -49.37
CA ILE A 364 -6.56 -5.10 -50.66
C ILE A 364 -7.46 -6.33 -50.58
N PHE A 365 -8.50 -6.35 -51.41
CA PHE A 365 -9.34 -7.53 -51.62
C PHE A 365 -8.77 -8.34 -52.77
N ILE A 366 -8.23 -9.52 -52.47
CA ILE A 366 -7.82 -10.48 -53.49
C ILE A 366 -9.02 -11.37 -53.76
N ARG A 367 -9.58 -11.27 -54.98
CA ARG A 367 -10.56 -12.23 -55.49
C ARG A 367 -9.78 -13.31 -56.23
N ASP A 368 -9.69 -14.49 -55.63
CA ASP A 368 -9.24 -15.67 -56.36
C ASP A 368 -10.39 -16.19 -57.22
N SER A 369 -10.33 -15.85 -58.51
CA SER A 369 -11.08 -16.48 -59.61
C SER A 369 -12.62 -16.29 -59.62
N PRO A 370 -13.30 -16.43 -60.78
CA PRO A 370 -14.72 -16.11 -60.92
C PRO A 370 -15.69 -17.28 -60.63
N LEU A 371 -15.22 -18.40 -60.09
CA LEU A 371 -16.02 -19.63 -59.96
C LEU A 371 -15.78 -20.30 -58.62
N GLU A 372 -16.23 -19.66 -57.54
CA GLU A 372 -16.78 -20.24 -56.32
C GLU A 372 -16.96 -19.09 -55.31
N ALA A 373 -18.21 -18.73 -55.05
CA ALA A 373 -18.54 -17.80 -53.97
C ALA A 373 -18.36 -18.58 -52.66
N ASP A 374 -17.36 -18.22 -51.85
CA ASP A 374 -17.46 -18.16 -50.37
C ASP A 374 -16.12 -17.97 -49.61
N ASN A 375 -14.99 -17.68 -50.27
CA ASN A 375 -13.76 -17.31 -49.55
C ASN A 375 -13.21 -15.95 -49.98
N VAL A 376 -13.55 -14.91 -49.20
CA VAL A 376 -12.85 -13.62 -49.26
C VAL A 376 -11.81 -13.59 -48.15
N GLN A 377 -10.53 -13.69 -48.51
CA GLN A 377 -9.44 -13.36 -47.58
C GLN A 377 -9.21 -11.85 -47.61
N SER A 378 -9.45 -11.17 -46.48
CA SER A 378 -9.07 -9.76 -46.34
C SER A 378 -7.65 -9.66 -45.79
N ILE A 379 -6.72 -9.08 -46.55
CA ILE A 379 -5.39 -8.73 -46.06
C ILE A 379 -5.42 -7.23 -45.74
N THR A 380 -5.19 -6.87 -44.48
CA THR A 380 -5.03 -5.47 -44.06
C THR A 380 -3.55 -5.12 -44.14
N VAL A 381 -3.17 -4.26 -45.09
CA VAL A 381 -1.80 -3.75 -45.21
C VAL A 381 -1.77 -2.34 -44.62
N ILE A 382 -1.07 -2.18 -43.48
CA ILE A 382 -0.89 -0.88 -42.83
C ILE A 382 0.41 -0.26 -43.38
N HIS A 383 0.27 0.78 -44.22
CA HIS A 383 1.42 1.54 -44.73
C HIS A 383 1.62 2.80 -43.87
N CYS A 384 2.58 2.74 -42.95
CA CYS A 384 2.97 3.90 -42.14
C CYS A 384 3.98 4.75 -42.91
N HIS A 385 3.57 5.90 -43.44
CA HIS A 385 4.51 6.92 -43.90
C HIS A 385 4.88 7.84 -42.72
N CYS A 386 6.13 7.78 -42.30
CA CYS A 386 6.71 8.69 -41.33
C CYS A 386 7.14 9.97 -42.07
N LEU A 387 6.36 11.05 -41.97
CA LEU A 387 6.78 12.38 -42.41
C LEU A 387 7.61 13.00 -41.28
N ILE A 388 8.94 12.79 -41.35
CA ILE A 388 9.90 13.45 -40.46
C ILE A 388 10.37 14.72 -41.18
N ILE A 389 10.18 15.88 -40.54
CA ILE A 389 10.82 17.13 -40.96
C ILE A 389 12.33 16.93 -40.88
N GLU A 390 13.01 17.24 -41.99
CA GLU A 390 14.42 16.93 -42.29
C GLU A 390 15.36 17.15 -41.10
N GLU A 391 15.92 16.07 -40.54
CA GLU A 391 17.28 16.13 -39.97
C GLU A 391 17.94 14.75 -39.68
N ASN A 392 17.23 13.61 -39.79
CA ASN A 392 17.83 12.29 -39.49
C ASN A 392 17.50 11.17 -40.49
N LEU A 393 17.69 11.44 -41.79
CA LEU A 393 17.40 10.49 -42.89
C LEU A 393 18.38 9.30 -43.01
N ALA A 394 19.58 9.37 -42.43
CA ALA A 394 20.61 8.35 -42.64
C ALA A 394 20.41 7.05 -41.83
N ILE A 395 19.75 7.13 -40.67
CA ILE A 395 19.61 5.99 -39.74
C ILE A 395 18.39 5.13 -40.09
N LEU A 396 17.34 5.73 -40.66
CA LEU A 396 16.09 5.05 -41.01
C LEU A 396 16.18 4.23 -42.31
N ARG A 397 16.97 4.66 -43.31
CA ARG A 397 17.16 3.89 -44.55
C ARG A 397 17.70 2.47 -44.28
N ARG A 398 18.67 2.33 -43.36
CA ARG A 398 19.24 1.01 -43.02
C ARG A 398 18.26 0.05 -42.34
N LYS A 399 17.26 0.55 -41.61
CA LYS A 399 16.30 -0.30 -40.89
C LYS A 399 15.12 -0.74 -41.75
N VAL A 400 14.68 0.09 -42.69
CA VAL A 400 13.58 -0.26 -43.62
C VAL A 400 14.05 -1.29 -44.64
N ASP A 401 15.28 -1.18 -45.13
CA ASP A 401 15.86 -2.19 -46.03
C ASP A 401 16.02 -3.55 -45.33
N PHE A 402 16.28 -3.57 -44.02
CA PHE A 402 16.44 -4.81 -43.25
C PHE A 402 15.11 -5.58 -43.07
N LEU A 403 13.99 -4.87 -42.93
CA LEU A 403 12.66 -5.48 -42.77
C LEU A 403 12.09 -6.00 -44.09
N LEU A 404 12.38 -5.33 -45.22
CA LEU A 404 11.97 -5.80 -46.55
C LEU A 404 12.70 -7.07 -47.00
N VAL A 405 13.95 -7.28 -46.56
CA VAL A 405 14.72 -8.49 -46.87
C VAL A 405 14.24 -9.71 -46.06
N GLN A 406 13.71 -9.53 -44.84
CA GLN A 406 13.16 -10.67 -44.08
C GLN A 406 11.80 -11.15 -44.60
N SER A 407 10.95 -10.27 -45.13
CA SER A 407 9.66 -10.66 -45.71
C SER A 407 9.78 -11.40 -47.05
N SER A 408 10.84 -11.16 -47.83
CA SER A 408 11.05 -11.85 -49.11
C SER A 408 11.72 -13.23 -48.96
N LEU A 409 12.36 -13.51 -47.83
CA LEU A 409 13.01 -14.81 -47.55
C LEU A 409 12.06 -15.88 -46.99
N GLN A 410 10.84 -15.54 -46.57
CA GLN A 410 9.85 -16.50 -46.04
C GLN A 410 8.78 -16.95 -47.07
N CYS A 411 8.82 -16.42 -48.31
CA CYS A 411 7.87 -16.78 -49.37
C CYS A 411 8.55 -17.48 -50.56
N ASN A 412 9.40 -18.45 -50.32
CA ASN A 412 9.85 -19.40 -51.34
C ASN A 412 10.09 -20.77 -50.70
N GLY A 413 9.05 -21.60 -50.71
CA GLY A 413 9.14 -22.95 -50.19
C GLY A 413 7.83 -23.69 -50.35
N THR A 414 7.47 -24.04 -51.59
CA THR A 414 6.82 -25.31 -51.96
C THR A 414 6.62 -25.35 -53.48
N GLY A 415 7.12 -26.42 -54.10
CA GLY A 415 7.06 -26.65 -55.54
C GLY A 415 7.65 -28.03 -55.87
N ASP A 416 6.82 -29.04 -55.60
CA ASP A 416 6.80 -30.46 -55.98
C ASP A 416 7.86 -31.06 -56.92
N MET A 417 8.19 -32.34 -56.69
CA MET A 417 8.04 -33.39 -57.71
C MET A 417 8.02 -34.82 -57.09
N ALA A 418 6.99 -35.58 -57.49
CA ALA A 418 6.84 -37.04 -57.56
C ALA A 418 6.86 -37.90 -56.28
#